data_AF-A0A5N8US44-F1
#
_entry.id   AF-A0A5N8US44-F1
#
_cell.length_a   1.000
_cell.length_b   1.000
_cell.length_c   1.000
_cell.angle_alpha   90.00
_cell.angle_beta   90.00
_cell.angle_gamma   90.00
#
_symmetry.space_group_name_H-M   'P 1'
#
loop_
_entity.id
_entity.type
_entity.pdbx_description
1 polymer ?
#
loop_
_entity_poly.entity_id
_entity_poly.type
_entity_poly.pdbx_seq_one_letter_code
_entity_poly.pdbx_strand_id
1 'polypeptide(L)'
;MKTESPTQSTRQHILDVGYKLIVAKGFSCMGLSQLLQAAEVPKGSFYHYFKSKEQFGEALIQGYFEGYKAELDSLFGNTSLSGYERLMTYWLRWLTAQTQGCIDQKCLVVKLSAEVADLSEAMRLALLKGSAGVIQRLTDCITAGIEDGSIAEQDPQSTAEMLYHMWLGASLMNKLGHSPDALDRAIQTTQSVLQP
;
A
#
# COMPACT_ATOMS: atom_id res chain seq x y z
N MET A 1 11.53 12.51 -23.10
CA MET A 1 12.41 12.36 -21.92
C MET A 1 12.47 13.71 -21.22
N LYS A 2 11.65 13.95 -20.19
CA LYS A 2 11.67 15.22 -19.43
C LYS A 2 12.79 15.10 -18.40
N THR A 3 13.77 16.00 -18.46
CA THR A 3 14.85 16.13 -17.49
C THR A 3 14.27 16.53 -16.13
N GLU A 4 14.32 15.63 -15.16
CA GLU A 4 13.97 15.93 -13.76
C GLU A 4 14.93 16.99 -13.20
N SER A 5 14.39 18.00 -12.49
CA SER A 5 15.24 19.00 -11.85
C SER A 5 15.95 18.41 -10.62
N PRO A 6 17.16 18.88 -10.27
CA PRO A 6 17.90 18.43 -9.08
C PRO A 6 17.11 18.54 -7.76
N THR A 7 16.14 19.45 -7.72
CA THR A 7 15.22 19.65 -6.60
C THR A 7 14.15 18.56 -6.49
N GLN A 8 13.65 18.04 -7.61
CA GLN A 8 12.64 16.97 -7.61
C GLN A 8 13.27 15.64 -7.19
N SER A 9 14.52 15.38 -7.61
CA SER A 9 15.25 14.17 -7.21
C SER A 9 15.56 14.15 -5.70
N THR A 10 15.94 15.29 -5.12
CA THR A 10 16.22 15.37 -3.67
C THR A 10 14.95 15.19 -2.83
N ARG A 11 13.83 15.79 -3.24
CA ARG A 11 12.54 15.60 -2.55
C ARG A 11 12.14 14.13 -2.54
N GLN A 12 12.21 13.46 -3.71
CA GLN A 12 11.86 12.05 -3.83
C GLN A 12 12.78 11.17 -3.00
N HIS A 13 14.09 11.43 -3.04
CA HIS A 13 15.07 10.71 -2.21
C HIS A 13 14.75 10.76 -0.71
N ILE A 14 14.36 11.92 -0.19
CA ILE A 14 13.94 12.05 1.22
C ILE A 14 12.69 11.19 1.51
N LEU A 15 11.73 11.13 0.60
CA LEU A 15 10.55 10.28 0.72
C LEU A 15 10.92 8.79 0.70
N ASP A 16 11.80 8.37 -0.19
CA ASP A 16 12.21 6.97 -0.35
C ASP A 16 12.98 6.48 0.89
N VAL A 17 13.93 7.28 1.39
CA VAL A 17 14.66 7.00 2.63
C VAL A 17 13.71 6.96 3.81
N GLY A 18 12.80 7.91 3.90
CA GLY A 18 11.83 7.95 4.99
C GLY A 18 10.83 6.80 4.95
N TYR A 19 10.44 6.33 3.76
CA TYR A 19 9.60 5.14 3.62
C TYR A 19 10.27 3.93 4.25
N LYS A 20 11.55 3.68 3.94
CA LYS A 20 12.33 2.58 4.53
C LYS A 20 12.40 2.69 6.05
N LEU A 21 12.64 3.89 6.57
CA LEU A 21 12.70 4.13 8.02
C LEU A 21 11.34 3.92 8.71
N ILE A 22 10.27 4.40 8.09
CA ILE A 22 8.90 4.26 8.59
C ILE A 22 8.48 2.80 8.59
N VAL A 23 8.72 2.07 7.52
CA VAL A 23 8.42 0.63 7.42
C VAL A 23 9.14 -0.16 8.51
N ALA A 24 10.41 0.18 8.78
CA ALA A 24 11.19 -0.44 9.84
C ALA A 24 10.66 -0.06 11.24
N LYS A 25 10.56 1.22 11.56
CA LYS A 25 10.44 1.72 12.95
C LYS A 25 9.08 2.32 13.32
N GLY A 26 8.22 2.62 12.35
CA GLY A 26 7.03 3.46 12.55
C GLY A 26 7.35 4.94 12.37
N PHE A 27 6.31 5.76 12.25
CA PHE A 27 6.45 7.19 11.96
C PHE A 27 6.91 8.00 13.18
N SER A 28 6.35 7.74 14.36
CA SER A 28 6.65 8.41 15.62
C SER A 28 8.10 8.20 16.02
N CYS A 29 8.58 6.95 15.89
CA CYS A 29 9.96 6.56 16.19
C CYS A 29 11.00 7.09 15.18
N MET A 30 10.57 7.54 14.00
CA MET A 30 11.48 8.12 13.01
C MET A 30 11.80 9.58 13.38
N GLY A 31 12.95 9.83 14.01
CA GLY A 31 13.42 11.18 14.30
C GLY A 31 13.80 11.95 13.02
N LEU A 32 13.50 13.25 12.95
CA LEU A 32 13.89 14.08 11.79
C LEU A 32 15.41 14.06 11.57
N SER A 33 16.21 14.18 12.64
CA SER A 33 17.67 14.12 12.54
C SER A 33 18.16 12.77 11.97
N GLN A 34 17.50 11.67 12.35
CA GLN A 34 17.83 10.33 11.85
C GLN A 34 17.49 10.21 10.35
N LEU A 35 16.34 10.74 9.93
CA LEU A 35 15.94 10.78 8.51
C LEU A 35 16.98 11.54 7.69
N LEU A 36 17.37 12.74 8.15
CA LEU A 36 18.30 13.60 7.43
C LEU A 36 19.71 13.03 7.34
N GLN A 37 20.16 12.38 8.42
CA GLN A 37 21.42 11.65 8.41
C GLN A 37 21.38 10.49 7.41
N ALA A 38 20.30 9.69 7.41
CA ALA A 38 20.15 8.56 6.50
C ALA A 38 19.98 8.99 5.04
N ALA A 39 19.39 10.18 4.80
CA ALA A 39 19.22 10.73 3.46
C ALA A 39 20.46 11.51 2.98
N GLU A 40 21.44 11.75 3.85
CA GLU A 40 22.59 12.62 3.58
C GLU A 40 22.18 14.05 3.16
N VAL A 41 21.08 14.54 3.73
CA VAL A 41 20.49 15.86 3.42
C VAL A 41 20.65 16.82 4.60
N PRO A 42 21.18 18.04 4.40
CA PRO A 42 21.24 19.06 5.44
C PRO A 42 19.86 19.45 5.98
N LYS A 43 19.76 19.75 7.27
CA LYS A 43 18.49 20.14 7.93
C LYS A 43 17.80 21.34 7.26
N GLY A 44 18.56 22.32 6.77
CA GLY A 44 18.01 23.46 6.04
C GLY A 44 17.29 23.06 4.75
N SER A 45 17.81 22.07 4.04
CA SER A 45 17.21 21.56 2.80
C SER A 45 15.90 20.83 3.04
N PHE A 46 15.70 20.19 4.20
CA PHE A 46 14.41 19.55 4.51
C PHE A 46 13.26 20.55 4.51
N TYR A 47 13.44 21.68 5.19
CA TYR A 47 12.39 22.70 5.32
C TYR A 47 12.12 23.46 4.02
N HIS A 48 13.00 23.34 3.02
CA HIS A 48 12.71 23.77 1.66
C HIS A 48 11.64 22.89 0.99
N TYR A 49 11.59 21.59 1.30
CA TYR A 49 10.67 20.62 0.68
C TYR A 49 9.43 20.32 1.54
N PHE A 50 9.58 20.28 2.87
CA PHE A 50 8.53 19.91 3.81
C PHE A 50 8.50 20.89 4.98
N LYS A 51 7.36 21.55 5.20
CA LYS A 51 7.20 22.55 6.27
C LYS A 51 7.26 21.93 7.66
N SER A 52 6.92 20.65 7.79
CA SER A 52 6.95 19.91 9.05
C SER A 52 7.17 18.41 8.82
N LYS A 53 7.51 17.68 9.88
CA LYS A 53 7.56 16.20 9.85
C LYS A 53 6.20 15.60 9.51
N GLU A 54 5.11 16.21 9.98
CA GLU A 54 3.75 15.78 9.67
C GLU A 54 3.44 15.94 8.18
N GLN A 55 3.75 17.09 7.59
CA GLN A 55 3.55 17.31 6.15
C GLN A 55 4.42 16.36 5.30
N PHE A 56 5.62 16.05 5.77
CA PHE A 56 6.44 15.00 5.18
C PHE A 56 5.74 13.63 5.23
N GLY A 57 5.16 13.25 6.38
CA GLY A 57 4.43 12.00 6.55
C GLY A 57 3.21 11.90 5.64
N GLU A 58 2.42 12.98 5.54
CA GLU A 58 1.29 13.08 4.62
C GLU A 58 1.75 12.91 3.16
N ALA A 59 2.77 13.66 2.73
CA ALA A 59 3.30 13.59 1.37
C ALA A 59 3.84 12.19 1.02
N LEU A 60 4.45 11.50 1.99
CA LEU A 60 4.93 10.14 1.82
C LEU A 60 3.79 9.16 1.62
N ILE A 61 2.73 9.23 2.43
CA ILE A 61 1.55 8.39 2.27
C ILE A 61 0.91 8.63 0.90
N GLN A 62 0.78 9.89 0.49
CA GLN A 62 0.21 10.24 -0.83
C GLN A 62 1.06 9.66 -1.97
N GLY A 63 2.38 9.83 -1.94
CA GLY A 63 3.29 9.29 -2.95
C GLY A 63 3.29 7.76 -3.00
N TYR A 64 3.24 7.10 -1.83
CA TYR A 64 3.09 5.64 -1.74
C TYR A 64 1.84 5.16 -2.49
N PHE A 65 0.69 5.79 -2.21
CA PHE A 65 -0.56 5.40 -2.86
C PHE A 65 -0.63 5.78 -4.34
N GLU A 66 0.05 6.85 -4.77
CA GLU A 66 0.15 7.20 -6.19
C GLU A 66 0.85 6.08 -6.98
N GLY A 67 2.03 5.63 -6.50
CA GLY A 67 2.74 4.49 -7.10
C GLY A 67 1.92 3.21 -7.05
N TYR A 68 1.36 2.88 -5.87
CA TYR A 68 0.57 1.67 -5.69
C TYR A 68 -0.67 1.61 -6.60
N LYS A 69 -1.37 2.74 -6.77
CA LYS A 69 -2.53 2.83 -7.68
C LYS A 69 -2.12 2.66 -9.14
N ALA A 70 -0.99 3.24 -9.56
CA ALA A 70 -0.50 3.06 -10.92
C ALA A 70 -0.13 1.60 -11.22
N GLU A 71 0.45 0.88 -10.25
CA GLU A 71 0.71 -0.55 -10.37
C GLU A 71 -0.57 -1.38 -10.50
N LEU A 72 -1.61 -1.04 -9.73
CA LEU A 72 -2.92 -1.68 -9.82
C LEU A 72 -3.62 -1.38 -11.14
N ASP A 73 -3.57 -0.14 -11.61
CA ASP A 73 -4.17 0.26 -12.90
C ASP A 73 -3.52 -0.52 -14.06
N SER A 74 -2.19 -0.71 -14.01
CA SER A 74 -1.47 -1.55 -14.96
C SER A 74 -1.87 -3.03 -14.87
N LEU A 75 -1.98 -3.57 -13.65
CA LEU A 75 -2.35 -4.97 -13.43
C LEU A 75 -3.78 -5.27 -13.89
N PHE A 76 -4.75 -4.47 -13.48
CA PHE A 76 -6.17 -4.68 -13.77
C PHE A 76 -6.57 -4.23 -15.18
N GLY A 77 -5.78 -3.33 -15.79
CA GLY A 77 -5.89 -2.95 -17.19
C GLY A 77 -5.39 -4.00 -18.18
N ASN A 78 -4.77 -5.10 -17.72
CA ASN A 78 -4.31 -6.16 -18.61
C ASN A 78 -5.48 -7.04 -19.12
N THR A 79 -6.07 -6.64 -20.25
CA THR A 79 -7.22 -7.33 -20.85
C THR A 79 -6.89 -8.68 -21.50
N SER A 80 -5.62 -9.13 -21.48
CA SER A 80 -5.28 -10.49 -21.92
C SER A 80 -5.59 -11.55 -20.86
N LEU A 81 -6.00 -11.13 -19.66
CA LEU A 81 -6.34 -11.99 -18.53
C LEU A 81 -7.82 -11.77 -18.15
N SER A 82 -8.47 -12.83 -17.67
CA SER A 82 -9.81 -12.74 -17.06
C SER A 82 -9.81 -11.86 -15.80
N GLY A 83 -10.98 -11.40 -15.36
CA GLY A 83 -11.13 -10.66 -14.11
C GLY A 83 -10.59 -11.45 -12.91
N TYR A 84 -10.88 -12.76 -12.84
CA TYR A 84 -10.35 -13.65 -11.82
C TYR A 84 -8.82 -13.72 -11.82
N GLU A 85 -8.17 -13.92 -12.97
CA GLU A 85 -6.71 -14.01 -13.07
C GLU A 85 -6.01 -12.70 -12.67
N ARG A 86 -6.57 -11.56 -13.09
CA ARG A 86 -6.09 -10.24 -12.68
C ARG A 86 -6.15 -10.06 -11.17
N LEU A 87 -7.29 -10.38 -10.57
CA LEU A 87 -7.52 -10.26 -9.13
C LEU A 87 -6.66 -11.24 -8.33
N MET A 88 -6.54 -12.50 -8.76
CA MET A 88 -5.67 -13.48 -8.10
C MET A 88 -4.19 -13.11 -8.21
N THR A 89 -3.76 -12.52 -9.33
CA THR A 89 -2.39 -12.01 -9.46
C THR A 89 -2.09 -10.95 -8.40
N TYR A 90 -3.05 -10.07 -8.08
CA TYR A 90 -2.90 -9.08 -7.02
C TYR A 90 -2.67 -9.73 -5.65
N TRP A 91 -3.53 -10.68 -5.27
CA TRP A 91 -3.44 -11.36 -3.98
C TRP A 91 -2.17 -12.22 -3.84
N LEU A 92 -1.77 -12.90 -4.92
CA LEU A 92 -0.52 -13.66 -4.94
C LEU A 92 0.71 -12.76 -4.80
N ARG A 93 0.72 -11.59 -5.46
CA ARG A 93 1.78 -10.59 -5.27
C ARG A 93 1.85 -10.12 -3.82
N TRP A 94 0.70 -9.87 -3.19
CA TRP A 94 0.65 -9.52 -1.75
C TRP A 94 1.26 -10.63 -0.89
N LEU A 95 0.84 -11.89 -1.09
CA LEU A 95 1.37 -13.04 -0.36
C LEU A 95 2.90 -13.15 -0.51
N THR A 96 3.41 -13.06 -1.73
CA THR A 96 4.85 -13.10 -2.01
C THR A 96 5.60 -11.97 -1.31
N ALA A 97 5.11 -10.74 -1.42
CA ALA A 97 5.72 -9.56 -0.80
C ALA A 97 5.88 -9.71 0.72
N GLN A 98 4.87 -10.30 1.38
CA GLN A 98 4.83 -10.44 2.83
C GLN A 98 5.62 -11.64 3.38
N THR A 99 5.87 -12.66 2.55
CA THR A 99 6.55 -13.90 2.97
C THR A 99 8.04 -13.91 2.62
N GLN A 100 8.45 -13.26 1.53
CA GLN A 100 9.84 -13.24 1.08
C GLN A 100 10.70 -12.13 1.75
N GLY A 101 10.16 -11.43 2.74
CA GLY A 101 10.94 -10.50 3.57
C GLY A 101 11.38 -9.22 2.87
N CYS A 102 10.82 -8.89 1.70
CA CYS A 102 11.09 -7.64 0.99
C CYS A 102 10.66 -6.44 1.86
N ILE A 103 11.64 -5.76 2.48
CA ILE A 103 11.42 -4.56 3.29
C ILE A 103 10.74 -3.46 2.45
N ASP A 104 11.04 -3.42 1.15
CA ASP A 104 10.56 -2.38 0.25
C ASP A 104 9.08 -2.55 -0.18
N GLN A 105 8.42 -3.66 0.16
CA GLN A 105 7.04 -3.96 -0.27
C GLN A 105 6.04 -4.09 0.89
N LYS A 106 6.35 -3.53 2.07
CA LYS A 106 5.44 -3.62 3.21
C LYS A 106 4.28 -2.63 3.10
N CYS A 107 3.07 -3.12 3.35
CA CYS A 107 1.86 -2.29 3.32
C CYS A 107 1.90 -1.19 4.40
N LEU A 108 1.87 0.08 3.97
CA LEU A 108 1.83 1.22 4.91
C LEU A 108 0.55 1.26 5.73
N VAL A 109 -0.57 0.77 5.18
CA VAL A 109 -1.84 0.68 5.92
C VAL A 109 -1.68 -0.20 7.15
N VAL A 110 -1.11 -1.41 6.99
CA VAL A 110 -0.86 -2.31 8.13
C VAL A 110 0.14 -1.70 9.12
N LYS A 111 1.14 -0.95 8.63
CA LYS A 111 2.20 -0.39 9.47
C LYS A 111 1.75 0.83 10.26
N LEU A 112 0.92 1.70 9.69
CA LEU A 112 0.66 3.04 10.18
C LEU A 112 -0.75 3.30 10.68
N SER A 113 -1.76 2.53 10.25
CA SER A 113 -3.16 2.87 10.56
C SER A 113 -3.41 3.10 12.05
N ALA A 114 -2.94 2.20 12.92
CA ALA A 114 -3.10 2.37 14.37
C ALA A 114 -2.22 3.45 14.98
N GLU A 115 -1.08 3.76 14.36
CA GLU A 115 -0.14 4.77 14.87
C GLU A 115 -0.58 6.18 14.53
N VAL A 116 -1.09 6.41 13.31
CA VAL A 116 -1.35 7.76 12.80
C VAL A 116 -2.79 8.21 13.04
N ALA A 117 -3.71 7.28 13.30
CA ALA A 117 -5.13 7.59 13.53
C ALA A 117 -5.34 8.60 14.65
N ASP A 118 -4.55 8.51 15.73
CA ASP A 118 -4.63 9.42 16.88
C ASP A 118 -3.55 10.51 16.88
N LEU A 119 -2.64 10.51 15.88
CA LEU A 119 -1.48 11.40 15.83
C LEU A 119 -1.67 12.57 14.87
N SER A 120 -2.21 12.32 13.67
CA SER A 120 -2.33 13.31 12.61
C SER A 120 -3.56 13.05 11.75
N GLU A 121 -4.49 14.01 11.76
CA GLU A 121 -5.71 13.93 10.95
C GLU A 121 -5.38 13.95 9.45
N ALA A 122 -4.37 14.71 9.03
CA ALA A 122 -3.93 14.75 7.64
C ALA A 122 -3.41 13.38 7.16
N MET A 123 -2.57 12.72 7.97
CA MET A 123 -2.06 11.39 7.64
C MET A 123 -3.16 10.32 7.70
N ARG A 124 -4.07 10.40 8.68
CA ARG A 124 -5.23 9.50 8.79
C ARG A 124 -6.11 9.60 7.55
N LEU A 125 -6.44 10.81 7.11
CA LEU A 125 -7.25 11.05 5.90
C LEU A 125 -6.51 10.61 4.63
N ALA A 126 -5.19 10.80 4.55
CA ALA A 126 -4.38 10.33 3.43
C ALA A 126 -4.40 8.79 3.33
N LEU A 127 -4.27 8.07 4.45
CA LEU A 127 -4.42 6.61 4.50
C LEU A 127 -5.83 6.18 4.08
N LEU A 128 -6.87 6.81 4.64
CA LEU A 128 -8.26 6.45 4.34
C LEU A 128 -8.59 6.63 2.86
N LYS A 129 -8.21 7.77 2.27
CA LYS A 129 -8.39 8.06 0.84
C LYS A 129 -7.60 7.09 -0.03
N GLY A 130 -6.37 6.76 0.38
CA GLY A 130 -5.53 5.79 -0.30
C GLY A 130 -6.16 4.41 -0.35
N SER A 131 -6.56 3.88 0.81
CA SER A 131 -7.22 2.58 0.95
C SER A 131 -8.53 2.51 0.16
N ALA A 132 -9.36 3.56 0.21
CA ALA A 132 -10.59 3.64 -0.58
C ALA A 132 -10.30 3.56 -2.09
N GLY A 133 -9.21 4.19 -2.56
CA GLY A 133 -8.79 4.11 -3.96
C GLY A 133 -8.29 2.72 -4.39
N VAL A 134 -7.80 1.91 -3.46
CA VAL A 134 -7.45 0.49 -3.71
C VAL A 134 -8.72 -0.36 -3.78
N ILE A 135 -9.62 -0.20 -2.81
CA ILE A 135 -10.91 -0.90 -2.77
C ILE A 135 -11.72 -0.64 -4.04
N GLN A 136 -11.74 0.60 -4.54
CA GLN A 136 -12.43 0.91 -5.80
C GLN A 136 -11.87 0.10 -6.98
N ARG A 137 -10.54 0.00 -7.11
CA ARG A 137 -9.91 -0.78 -8.19
C ARG A 137 -10.20 -2.27 -8.09
N LEU A 138 -10.27 -2.79 -6.86
CA LEU A 138 -10.68 -4.17 -6.60
C LEU A 138 -12.14 -4.38 -7.00
N THR A 139 -13.02 -3.44 -6.66
CA THR A 139 -14.44 -3.44 -7.01
C THR A 139 -14.64 -3.46 -8.53
N ASP A 140 -13.91 -2.60 -9.25
CA ASP A 140 -13.95 -2.54 -10.71
C ASP A 140 -13.47 -3.86 -11.34
N CYS A 141 -12.41 -4.46 -10.79
CA CYS A 141 -11.90 -5.76 -11.26
C CYS A 141 -12.86 -6.92 -10.96
N ILE A 142 -13.53 -6.92 -9.81
CA ILE A 142 -14.55 -7.91 -9.46
C ILE A 142 -15.74 -7.78 -10.40
N THR A 143 -16.20 -6.55 -10.65
CA THR A 143 -17.29 -6.26 -11.59
C THR A 143 -16.96 -6.81 -12.98
N ALA A 144 -15.77 -6.53 -13.50
CA ALA A 144 -15.33 -7.06 -14.80
C ALA A 144 -15.25 -8.59 -14.82
N GLY A 145 -14.85 -9.23 -13.71
CA GLY A 145 -14.82 -10.69 -13.60
C GLY A 145 -16.20 -11.34 -13.52
N ILE A 146 -17.20 -10.63 -12.98
CA ILE A 146 -18.60 -11.08 -13.02
C ILE A 146 -19.13 -10.95 -14.45
N GLU A 147 -18.84 -9.84 -15.14
CA GLU A 147 -19.26 -9.60 -16.52
C GLU A 147 -18.65 -10.60 -17.51
N ASP A 148 -17.39 -10.99 -17.32
CA ASP A 148 -16.73 -12.01 -18.15
C ASP A 148 -16.98 -13.46 -17.71
N GLY A 149 -17.73 -13.65 -16.60
CA GLY A 149 -18.12 -14.95 -16.04
C GLY A 149 -17.00 -15.69 -15.30
N SER A 150 -15.85 -15.06 -15.06
CA SER A 150 -14.74 -15.66 -14.32
C SER A 150 -14.87 -15.59 -12.79
N ILE A 151 -15.76 -14.73 -12.27
CA ILE A 151 -16.06 -14.58 -10.84
C ILE A 151 -17.55 -14.81 -10.58
N ALA A 152 -17.88 -15.49 -9.48
CA ALA A 152 -19.27 -15.70 -9.05
C ALA A 152 -20.05 -14.39 -8.86
N GLU A 153 -21.36 -14.41 -9.17
CA GLU A 153 -22.26 -13.27 -8.98
C GLU A 153 -22.40 -12.91 -7.49
N GLN A 154 -22.04 -11.67 -7.14
CA GLN A 154 -22.03 -11.15 -5.77
C GLN A 154 -21.96 -9.61 -5.80
N ASP A 155 -22.09 -8.96 -4.64
CA ASP A 155 -21.92 -7.51 -4.52
C ASP A 155 -20.43 -7.11 -4.63
N PRO A 156 -19.98 -6.43 -5.70
CA PRO A 156 -18.55 -6.22 -5.93
C PRO A 156 -17.88 -5.36 -4.86
N GLN A 157 -18.59 -4.34 -4.36
CA GLN A 157 -18.07 -3.40 -3.36
C GLN A 157 -17.85 -4.11 -2.01
N SER A 158 -18.87 -4.82 -1.54
CA SER A 158 -18.82 -5.56 -0.27
C SER A 158 -17.76 -6.64 -0.31
N THR A 159 -17.63 -7.36 -1.43
CA THR A 159 -16.58 -8.38 -1.61
C THR A 159 -15.19 -7.75 -1.63
N ALA A 160 -14.99 -6.64 -2.34
CA ALA A 160 -13.72 -5.92 -2.34
C ALA A 160 -13.30 -5.47 -0.93
N GLU A 161 -14.20 -4.86 -0.18
CA GLU A 161 -13.96 -4.42 1.19
C GLU A 161 -13.65 -5.59 2.12
N MET A 162 -14.46 -6.65 2.07
CA MET A 162 -14.27 -7.85 2.87
C MET A 162 -12.90 -8.47 2.63
N LEU A 163 -12.53 -8.70 1.36
CA LEU A 163 -11.24 -9.27 1.01
C LEU A 163 -10.10 -8.35 1.45
N TYR A 164 -10.18 -7.05 1.15
CA TYR A 164 -9.12 -6.11 1.53
C TYR A 164 -8.89 -6.07 3.05
N HIS A 165 -9.95 -5.98 3.85
CA HIS A 165 -9.85 -6.00 5.31
C HIS A 165 -9.33 -7.34 5.85
N MET A 166 -9.75 -8.47 5.27
CA MET A 166 -9.24 -9.79 5.62
C MET A 166 -7.73 -9.89 5.38
N TRP A 167 -7.24 -9.39 4.24
CA TRP A 167 -5.82 -9.39 3.89
C TRP A 167 -4.98 -8.45 4.77
N LEU A 168 -5.54 -7.31 5.18
CA LEU A 168 -4.92 -6.45 6.20
C LEU A 168 -4.80 -7.17 7.55
N GLY A 169 -5.85 -7.85 7.99
CA GLY A 169 -5.85 -8.64 9.23
C GLY A 169 -4.86 -9.81 9.17
N ALA A 170 -4.84 -10.56 8.07
CA ALA A 170 -3.90 -11.64 7.84
C ALA A 170 -2.44 -11.14 7.83
N SER A 171 -2.19 -9.98 7.22
CA SER A 171 -0.87 -9.32 7.23
C SER A 171 -0.42 -8.93 8.64
N LEU A 172 -1.34 -8.45 9.48
CA LEU A 172 -1.06 -8.15 10.88
C LEU A 172 -0.71 -9.42 11.66
N MET A 173 -1.48 -10.50 11.47
CA MET A 173 -1.25 -11.78 12.14
C MET A 173 0.03 -12.47 11.68
N ASN A 174 0.38 -12.39 10.39
CA ASN A 174 1.66 -12.88 9.88
C ASN A 174 2.85 -12.18 10.58
N LYS A 175 2.75 -10.86 10.74
CA LYS A 175 3.77 -10.09 11.46
C LYS A 175 3.82 -10.43 12.95
N LEU A 176 2.67 -10.63 13.59
CA LEU A 176 2.57 -10.95 15.02
C LEU A 176 3.09 -12.36 15.33
N GLY A 177 2.73 -13.35 14.52
CA GLY A 177 3.09 -14.75 14.72
C GLY A 177 4.39 -15.18 14.05
N HIS A 178 5.01 -14.32 13.24
CA HIS A 178 6.13 -14.67 12.34
C HIS A 178 5.84 -15.94 11.51
N SER A 179 4.60 -16.10 11.06
CA SER A 179 4.13 -17.28 10.36
C SER A 179 3.19 -16.89 9.20
N PRO A 180 3.35 -17.47 8.00
CA PRO A 180 2.52 -17.15 6.84
C PRO A 180 1.09 -17.70 6.96
N ASP A 181 0.78 -18.55 7.94
CA ASP A 181 -0.48 -19.31 8.03
C ASP A 181 -1.75 -18.46 7.84
N ALA A 182 -1.76 -17.23 8.36
CA ALA A 182 -2.91 -16.34 8.23
C ALA A 182 -3.09 -15.85 6.78
N LEU A 183 -1.99 -15.59 6.06
CA LEU A 183 -2.01 -15.21 4.64
C LEU A 183 -2.33 -16.43 3.76
N ASP A 184 -1.83 -17.61 4.11
CA ASP A 184 -2.16 -18.86 3.41
C ASP A 184 -3.65 -19.20 3.52
N ARG A 185 -4.26 -18.96 4.68
CA ARG A 185 -5.72 -19.04 4.83
C ARG A 185 -6.44 -17.95 4.04
N ALA A 186 -5.93 -16.72 4.06
CA ALA A 186 -6.55 -15.61 3.32
C ALA A 186 -6.60 -15.90 1.81
N ILE A 187 -5.55 -16.46 1.21
CA ILE A 187 -5.56 -16.82 -0.21
C ILE A 187 -6.54 -17.96 -0.52
N GLN A 188 -6.62 -18.98 0.34
CA GLN A 188 -7.61 -20.06 0.19
C GLN A 188 -9.04 -19.53 0.27
N THR A 189 -9.35 -18.71 1.28
CA THR A 189 -10.68 -18.08 1.41
C THR A 189 -10.98 -17.18 0.21
N THR A 190 -9.99 -16.42 -0.28
CA THR A 190 -10.16 -15.57 -1.46
C THR A 190 -10.54 -16.39 -2.69
N GLN A 191 -9.89 -17.53 -2.93
CA GLN A 191 -10.25 -18.43 -4.02
C GLN A 191 -11.68 -18.95 -3.87
N SER A 192 -12.06 -19.42 -2.68
CA SER A 192 -13.42 -19.94 -2.42
C SER A 192 -14.52 -18.90 -2.58
N VAL A 193 -14.25 -17.63 -2.26
CA VAL A 193 -15.22 -16.53 -2.41
C VAL A 193 -15.41 -16.12 -3.87
N LEU A 194 -14.36 -16.25 -4.69
CA LEU A 194 -14.36 -15.75 -6.07
C LEU A 194 -14.76 -16.83 -7.10
N GLN A 195 -14.60 -18.11 -6.78
CA GLN A 195 -14.95 -19.21 -7.67
C GLN A 195 -16.45 -19.22 -8.01
N PRO A 196 -16.84 -19.33 -9.30
CA PRO A 196 -18.22 -19.53 -9.75
C PRO A 196 -18.92 -20.75 -9.15
#